data_AF-A0A3P5Y6E8-F1
#
_entry.id   AF-A0A3P5Y6E8-F1
#
_cell.length_a   1.000
_cell.length_b   1.000
_cell.length_c   1.000
_cell.angle_alpha   90.00
_cell.angle_beta   90.00
_cell.angle_gamma   90.00
#
_symmetry.space_group_name_H-M   'P 1'
#
loop_
_entity.id
_entity.type
_entity.pdbx_description
1 polymer ?
#
loop_
_entity_poly.entity_id
_entity_poly.type
_entity_poly.pdbx_seq_one_letter_code
_entity_poly.pdbx_strand_id
1 'polypeptide(L)'
;MEETYVDAVGVDTTTTETTASSKNKKKLKVMVAIDESKNSFYALEWAVEHLKDVMSAEPETDQEGGLLTLVHVNPSGATASATDSVPELMKKAGVQSTNLFTPALELCRAKMVGDLRTCVKTETMILEGDPKEMICQAVEQNHVDLLVVGSRGLGMIKRAFLGSVSDYCVQHAQCPVLIVRPPKETSTSK
;
A
#
# COMPACT_ATOMS: atom_id res chain seq x y z
N MET A 1 57.86 -38.77 14.09
CA MET A 1 58.32 -38.99 15.47
C MET A 1 58.54 -37.60 16.03
N GLU A 2 57.87 -37.31 17.15
CA GLU A 2 57.91 -36.06 17.94
C GLU A 2 57.32 -34.80 17.25
N GLU A 3 56.61 -33.89 17.93
CA GLU A 3 56.47 -33.66 19.37
C GLU A 3 55.18 -32.89 19.68
N THR A 4 54.50 -33.25 20.77
CA THR A 4 53.40 -32.50 21.39
C THR A 4 53.95 -31.38 22.27
N TYR A 5 53.42 -30.16 22.12
CA TYR A 5 53.59 -29.07 23.09
C TYR A 5 52.20 -28.57 23.53
N VAL A 6 51.89 -28.77 24.80
CA VAL A 6 50.66 -28.29 25.46
C VAL A 6 51.06 -27.19 26.43
N ASP A 7 50.71 -25.94 26.11
CA ASP A 7 50.79 -24.84 27.08
C ASP A 7 49.47 -24.70 27.84
N ALA A 8 49.61 -24.64 29.16
CA ALA A 8 48.55 -24.77 30.13
C ALA A 8 47.91 -23.42 30.50
N VAL A 9 47.09 -22.85 29.63
CA VAL A 9 45.99 -21.94 29.99
C VAL A 9 44.91 -22.07 28.92
N GLY A 10 43.86 -22.85 29.19
CA GLY A 10 42.75 -23.07 28.27
C GLY A 10 41.87 -21.83 28.11
N VAL A 11 42.23 -20.96 27.17
CA VAL A 11 41.29 -20.00 26.56
C VAL A 11 41.47 -20.08 25.05
N ASP A 12 40.58 -20.86 24.43
CA ASP A 12 40.42 -20.95 22.99
C ASP A 12 39.83 -19.60 22.51
N THR A 13 40.66 -18.73 21.93
CA THR A 13 40.18 -17.52 21.26
C THR A 13 39.68 -17.87 19.87
N THR A 14 38.43 -18.35 19.79
CA THR A 14 37.75 -18.53 18.50
C THR A 14 37.15 -17.19 18.06
N THR A 15 37.79 -16.55 17.09
CA THR A 15 37.22 -15.46 16.31
C THR A 15 35.96 -15.96 15.61
N THR A 16 34.78 -15.67 16.17
CA THR A 16 33.51 -15.91 15.47
C THR A 16 33.25 -14.76 14.51
N GLU A 17 33.61 -14.95 13.23
CA GLU A 17 33.05 -14.19 12.12
C GLU A 17 31.53 -14.34 12.16
N THR A 18 30.84 -13.25 12.47
CA THR A 18 29.38 -13.19 12.40
C THR A 18 29.01 -12.97 10.94
N THR A 19 28.71 -14.06 10.21
CA THR A 19 28.03 -13.98 8.92
C THR A 19 26.65 -13.37 9.14
N ALA A 20 26.48 -12.10 8.78
CA ALA A 20 25.19 -11.45 8.71
C ALA A 20 24.31 -12.23 7.71
N SER A 21 23.29 -12.92 8.21
CA SER A 21 22.26 -13.54 7.40
C SER A 21 21.51 -12.43 6.66
N SER A 22 21.80 -12.26 5.37
CA SER A 22 21.05 -11.39 4.45
C SER A 22 19.61 -11.89 4.37
N LYS A 23 18.75 -11.39 5.26
CA LYS A 23 17.32 -11.63 5.22
C LYS A 23 16.79 -11.05 3.92
N ASN A 24 16.26 -11.91 3.05
CA ASN A 24 15.57 -11.53 1.83
C ASN A 24 14.34 -10.68 2.22
N LYS A 25 14.46 -9.35 2.13
CA LYS A 25 13.43 -8.40 2.56
C LYS A 25 12.26 -8.51 1.57
N LYS A 26 11.12 -9.05 2.04
CA LYS A 26 9.91 -9.18 1.20
C LYS A 26 9.51 -7.80 0.68
N LYS A 27 9.33 -7.68 -0.64
CA LYS A 27 8.89 -6.45 -1.29
C LYS A 27 7.42 -6.19 -0.95
N LEU A 28 7.14 -5.01 -0.43
CA LEU A 28 5.79 -4.63 -0.01
C LEU A 28 4.95 -4.17 -1.20
N LYS A 29 3.80 -4.80 -1.43
CA LYS A 29 2.76 -4.36 -2.36
C LYS A 29 1.71 -3.57 -1.60
N VAL A 30 1.65 -2.26 -1.83
CA VAL A 30 0.67 -1.37 -1.19
C VAL A 30 -0.38 -0.97 -2.22
N MET A 31 -1.65 -1.08 -1.84
CA MET A 31 -2.76 -0.57 -2.62
C MET A 31 -3.39 0.61 -1.88
N VAL A 32 -3.62 1.72 -2.58
CA VAL A 32 -4.33 2.89 -2.03
C VAL A 32 -5.63 3.08 -2.78
N ALA A 33 -6.75 3.00 -2.07
CA ALA A 33 -8.06 3.31 -2.65
C ALA A 33 -8.26 4.83 -2.72
N ILE A 34 -8.45 5.33 -3.93
CA ILE A 34 -8.64 6.76 -4.21
C ILE A 34 -10.01 7.04 -4.84
N ASP A 35 -10.57 8.18 -4.45
CA ASP A 35 -11.81 8.75 -4.99
C ASP A 35 -11.63 10.28 -5.11
N GLU A 36 -12.66 11.00 -5.53
CA GLU A 36 -12.61 12.46 -5.65
C GLU A 36 -12.57 13.21 -4.30
N SER A 37 -12.40 12.51 -3.17
CA SER A 37 -12.40 13.13 -1.84
C SER A 37 -11.01 13.53 -1.37
N LYS A 38 -10.94 14.65 -0.63
CA LYS A 38 -9.71 15.11 0.03
C LYS A 38 -9.10 14.06 0.96
N ASN A 39 -9.93 13.23 1.60
CA ASN A 39 -9.47 12.26 2.58
C ASN A 39 -8.74 11.08 1.92
N SER A 40 -9.12 10.69 0.71
CA SER A 40 -8.41 9.64 -0.02
C SER A 40 -7.09 10.15 -0.60
N PHE A 41 -7.06 11.40 -1.09
CA PHE A 41 -5.81 12.07 -1.47
C PHE A 41 -4.86 12.28 -0.29
N TYR A 42 -5.38 12.64 0.89
CA TYR A 42 -4.58 12.70 2.10
C TYR A 42 -4.02 11.32 2.49
N ALA A 43 -4.81 10.25 2.35
CA ALA A 43 -4.34 8.89 2.59
C ALA A 43 -3.21 8.49 1.63
N LEU A 44 -3.31 8.89 0.36
CA LEU A 44 -2.25 8.69 -0.62
C LEU A 44 -0.98 9.45 -0.23
N GLU A 45 -1.08 10.74 0.09
CA GLU A 45 0.06 11.53 0.54
C GLU A 45 0.75 10.91 1.74
N TRP A 46 -0.05 10.52 2.74
CA TRP A 46 0.45 9.87 3.94
C TRP A 46 1.18 8.56 3.60
N ALA A 47 0.60 7.72 2.74
CA ALA A 47 1.20 6.45 2.34
C ALA A 47 2.55 6.65 1.66
N VAL A 48 2.66 7.58 0.71
CA VAL A 48 3.92 7.84 0.00
C VAL A 48 4.96 8.42 0.96
N GLU A 49 4.57 9.31 1.87
CA GLU A 49 5.50 9.96 2.81
C GLU A 49 6.06 8.99 3.85
N HIS A 50 5.25 8.04 4.34
CA HIS A 50 5.61 7.19 5.47
C HIS A 50 5.98 5.76 5.10
N LEU A 51 5.57 5.27 3.91
CA LEU A 51 5.79 3.88 3.50
C LEU A 51 6.85 3.73 2.40
N LYS A 52 7.31 4.81 1.76
CA LYS A 52 8.29 4.74 0.65
C LYS A 52 9.53 3.91 0.99
N ASP A 53 10.08 4.02 2.19
CA ASP A 53 11.29 3.29 2.61
C ASP A 53 11.03 1.79 2.83
N VAL A 54 9.80 1.45 3.22
CA VAL A 54 9.36 0.07 3.44
C VAL A 54 8.97 -0.60 2.12
N MET A 55 8.47 0.20 1.17
CA MET A 55 8.15 -0.23 -0.19
C MET A 55 9.40 -0.38 -1.06
N SER A 56 10.46 0.36 -0.78
CA SER A 56 11.67 0.33 -1.60
C SER A 56 12.40 -1.00 -1.48
N ALA A 57 12.71 -1.58 -2.64
CA ALA A 57 13.61 -2.72 -2.72
C ALA A 57 15.06 -2.27 -2.50
N GLU A 58 15.90 -3.17 -1.97
CA GLU A 58 17.35 -2.94 -1.93
C GLU A 58 17.87 -2.81 -3.38
N PRO A 59 18.80 -1.87 -3.65
CA PRO A 59 19.25 -1.53 -5.01
C PRO A 59 20.08 -2.64 -5.71
N GLU A 60 20.28 -3.80 -5.07
CA GLU A 60 21.34 -4.74 -5.45
C GLU A 60 20.93 -5.87 -6.41
N THR A 61 19.69 -5.92 -6.91
CA THR A 61 19.29 -6.98 -7.85
C THR A 61 18.32 -6.45 -8.92
N ASP A 62 18.35 -7.02 -10.14
CA ASP A 62 17.44 -6.79 -11.30
C ASP A 62 15.95 -7.15 -11.02
N GLN A 63 15.56 -6.98 -9.77
CA GLN A 63 14.38 -7.51 -9.12
C GLN A 63 13.41 -6.34 -8.95
N GLU A 64 12.37 -6.30 -9.78
CA GLU A 64 11.25 -5.34 -9.80
C GLU A 64 10.90 -4.79 -8.39
N GLY A 65 11.02 -3.47 -8.16
CA GLY A 65 10.87 -2.84 -6.84
C GLY A 65 9.51 -3.07 -6.16
N GLY A 66 9.30 -2.50 -4.96
CA GLY A 66 7.96 -2.55 -4.36
C GLY A 66 6.91 -1.86 -5.23
N LEU A 67 5.65 -2.18 -5.00
CA LEU A 67 4.54 -1.78 -5.87
C LEU A 67 3.56 -0.90 -5.11
N LEU A 68 3.28 0.28 -5.66
CA LEU A 68 2.17 1.15 -5.27
C LEU A 68 1.07 1.05 -6.33
N THR A 69 -0.08 0.47 -5.98
CA THR A 69 -1.25 0.44 -6.85
C THR A 69 -2.29 1.46 -6.38
N LEU A 70 -2.63 2.41 -7.24
CA LEU A 70 -3.74 3.34 -7.02
C LEU A 70 -5.02 2.72 -7.60
N VAL A 71 -5.99 2.41 -6.76
CA VAL A 71 -7.26 1.81 -7.20
C VAL A 71 -8.40 2.81 -7.09
N HIS A 72 -9.18 2.93 -8.16
CA HIS A 72 -10.44 3.65 -8.18
C HIS A 72 -11.57 2.73 -8.64
N VAL A 73 -12.74 2.84 -8.02
CA VAL A 73 -13.93 2.09 -8.43
C VAL A 73 -15.00 3.07 -8.88
N ASN A 74 -15.42 2.95 -10.13
CA ASN A 74 -16.61 3.61 -10.65
C ASN A 74 -17.84 2.83 -10.15
N PRO A 75 -18.69 3.44 -9.29
CA PRO A 75 -19.85 2.75 -8.76
C PRO A 75 -20.85 2.49 -9.89
N SER A 76 -21.07 1.22 -10.23
CA SER A 76 -22.20 0.81 -11.07
C SER A 76 -23.31 0.29 -10.14
N GLY A 77 -24.49 0.91 -10.23
CA GLY A 77 -25.63 0.48 -9.43
C GLY A 77 -26.02 -0.95 -9.81
N ALA A 78 -26.03 -1.86 -8.84
CA ALA A 78 -26.55 -3.20 -9.05
C ALA A 78 -28.07 -3.14 -9.28
N THR A 79 -28.50 -3.05 -10.53
CA THR A 79 -29.79 -3.65 -10.92
C THR A 79 -29.54 -5.13 -11.08
N ALA A 80 -29.73 -5.89 -9.99
CA ALA A 80 -29.58 -7.34 -10.03
C ALA A 80 -30.69 -7.95 -10.92
N SER A 81 -30.32 -8.45 -12.09
CA SER A 81 -30.93 -9.64 -12.66
C SER A 81 -29.83 -10.68 -12.77
N ALA A 82 -29.96 -11.76 -12.00
CA ALA A 82 -29.03 -12.86 -11.99
C ALA A 82 -29.09 -13.61 -13.33
N THR A 83 -28.02 -13.53 -14.12
CA THR A 83 -27.60 -14.59 -15.06
C THR A 83 -26.13 -14.38 -15.44
N ASP A 84 -25.35 -15.42 -15.13
CA ASP A 84 -24.23 -15.98 -15.88
C ASP A 84 -23.01 -15.14 -16.31
N SER A 85 -21.87 -15.73 -15.93
CA SER A 85 -20.53 -15.63 -16.53
C SER A 85 -19.73 -14.38 -16.21
N VAL A 86 -18.61 -14.59 -15.49
CA VAL A 86 -17.53 -13.63 -15.35
C VAL A 86 -16.60 -13.78 -16.55
N PRO A 87 -16.53 -12.78 -17.44
CA PRO A 87 -15.29 -12.53 -18.15
C PRO A 87 -14.79 -11.10 -17.85
N GLU A 88 -13.60 -11.07 -17.25
CA GLU A 88 -12.50 -10.26 -17.75
C GLU A 88 -12.79 -8.75 -17.94
N LEU A 89 -12.91 -8.02 -16.83
CA LEU A 89 -12.91 -6.56 -16.84
C LEU A 89 -11.80 -5.97 -15.96
N MET A 90 -10.56 -6.40 -16.18
CA MET A 90 -9.42 -5.50 -16.00
C MET A 90 -9.27 -4.68 -17.28
N LYS A 91 -10.23 -3.78 -17.53
CA LYS A 91 -10.09 -2.82 -18.63
C LYS A 91 -9.07 -1.77 -18.23
N LYS A 92 -7.96 -1.71 -18.95
CA LYS A 92 -6.99 -0.62 -18.84
C LYS A 92 -7.68 0.69 -19.25
N ALA A 93 -8.13 1.43 -18.23
CA ALA A 93 -8.65 2.80 -18.21
C ALA A 93 -9.57 3.25 -19.36
N GLY A 94 -10.88 3.29 -19.11
CA GLY A 94 -11.82 4.12 -19.86
C GLY A 94 -11.60 5.62 -19.57
N VAL A 95 -11.68 6.43 -20.62
CA VAL A 95 -11.21 7.83 -20.73
C VAL A 95 -11.80 8.84 -19.70
N GLN A 96 -12.85 8.50 -18.94
CA GLN A 96 -13.45 9.41 -17.94
C GLN A 96 -12.73 9.48 -16.58
N SER A 97 -12.08 8.40 -16.13
CA SER A 97 -11.40 8.37 -14.82
C SER A 97 -9.95 8.89 -14.86
N THR A 98 -9.47 9.39 -16.01
CA THR A 98 -8.09 9.88 -16.19
C THR A 98 -7.78 11.11 -15.33
N ASN A 99 -8.78 11.97 -15.08
CA ASN A 99 -8.61 13.20 -14.30
C ASN A 99 -8.29 12.95 -12.82
N LEU A 100 -8.65 11.80 -12.25
CA LEU A 100 -8.35 11.45 -10.86
C LEU A 100 -6.88 11.04 -10.69
N PHE A 101 -6.37 10.24 -11.62
CA PHE A 101 -5.02 9.68 -11.50
C PHE A 101 -3.94 10.69 -11.83
N THR A 102 -4.18 11.67 -12.71
CA THR A 102 -3.19 12.71 -13.02
C THR A 102 -2.64 13.41 -11.76
N PRO A 103 -3.48 14.06 -10.92
CA PRO A 103 -2.99 14.69 -9.69
C PRO A 103 -2.42 13.68 -8.68
N ALA A 104 -2.96 12.46 -8.63
CA ALA A 104 -2.48 11.42 -7.73
C ALA A 104 -1.06 10.94 -8.11
N LEU A 105 -0.80 10.72 -9.39
CA LEU A 105 0.51 10.34 -9.92
C LEU A 105 1.51 11.49 -9.82
N GLU A 106 1.08 12.73 -10.04
CA GLU A 106 1.91 13.91 -9.82
C GLU A 106 2.35 14.03 -8.36
N LEU A 107 1.44 13.80 -7.41
CA LEU A 107 1.73 13.76 -5.98
C LEU A 107 2.73 12.65 -5.64
N CYS A 108 2.51 11.43 -6.15
CA CYS A 108 3.44 10.32 -5.97
C CYS A 108 4.84 10.70 -6.49
N ARG A 109 4.92 11.22 -7.72
CA ARG A 109 6.17 11.64 -8.34
C ARG A 109 6.85 12.74 -7.51
N ALA A 110 6.13 13.78 -7.11
CA ALA A 110 6.69 14.90 -6.37
C ALA A 110 7.28 14.48 -5.01
N LYS A 111 6.68 13.51 -4.33
CA LYS A 111 7.11 13.04 -3.01
C LYS A 111 8.20 11.96 -3.07
N MET A 112 8.29 11.22 -4.18
CA MET A 112 9.32 10.19 -4.39
C MET A 112 10.56 10.72 -5.13
N VAL A 113 10.45 11.83 -5.88
CA VAL A 113 11.58 12.46 -6.57
C VAL A 113 12.60 13.00 -5.56
N GLY A 114 13.88 12.69 -5.80
CA GLY A 114 15.01 13.18 -4.99
C GLY A 114 15.53 12.18 -3.97
N ASP A 115 14.83 11.05 -3.78
CA ASP A 115 15.29 9.96 -2.92
C ASP A 115 15.84 8.82 -3.78
N LEU A 116 17.16 8.81 -3.99
CA LEU A 116 17.85 7.85 -4.87
C LEU A 116 17.67 6.39 -4.40
N ARG A 117 17.19 6.18 -3.18
CA ARG A 117 16.88 4.87 -2.59
C ARG A 117 15.43 4.45 -2.82
N THR A 118 14.56 5.34 -3.28
CA THR A 118 13.16 5.03 -3.52
C THR A 118 12.96 4.36 -4.88
N CYS A 119 12.92 3.03 -4.89
CA CYS A 119 12.58 2.24 -6.07
C CYS A 119 11.18 1.62 -5.91
N VAL A 120 10.15 2.42 -6.17
CA VAL A 120 8.75 2.03 -6.09
C VAL A 120 8.08 2.18 -7.45
N LYS A 121 7.60 1.07 -8.00
CA LYS A 121 6.78 1.07 -9.21
C LYS A 121 5.38 1.57 -8.84
N THR A 122 4.84 2.54 -9.58
CA THR A 122 3.47 3.03 -9.37
C THR A 122 2.59 2.64 -10.55
N GLU A 123 1.46 2.01 -10.26
CA GLU A 123 0.45 1.59 -11.24
C GLU A 123 -0.94 2.09 -10.86
N THR A 124 -1.85 2.10 -11.83
CA THR A 124 -3.24 2.55 -11.64
C THR A 124 -4.21 1.47 -12.07
N MET A 125 -5.31 1.34 -11.36
CA MET A 125 -6.37 0.37 -11.61
C MET A 125 -7.74 1.06 -11.50
N ILE A 126 -8.56 0.90 -12.54
CA ILE A 126 -9.96 1.35 -12.55
C ILE A 126 -10.84 0.12 -12.61
N LEU A 127 -11.78 0.02 -11.68
CA LEU A 127 -12.76 -1.05 -11.58
C LEU A 127 -14.17 -0.47 -11.73
N GLU A 128 -15.12 -1.32 -12.10
CA GLU A 128 -16.55 -1.00 -12.15
C GLU A 128 -17.30 -1.96 -11.24
N GLY A 129 -18.16 -1.45 -10.35
CA GLY A 129 -18.92 -2.27 -9.40
C GLY A 129 -19.18 -1.58 -8.06
N ASP A 130 -19.59 -2.34 -7.03
CA ASP A 130 -19.64 -1.83 -5.66
C ASP A 130 -18.19 -1.61 -5.16
N PRO A 131 -17.79 -0.38 -4.76
CA PRO A 131 -16.46 -0.12 -4.25
C PRO A 131 -16.03 -1.03 -3.10
N LYS A 132 -16.95 -1.46 -2.23
CA LYS A 132 -16.66 -2.35 -1.11
C LYS A 132 -16.13 -3.71 -1.58
N GLU A 133 -16.83 -4.31 -2.53
CA GLU A 133 -16.52 -5.65 -3.05
C GLU A 133 -15.32 -5.59 -4.00
N MET A 134 -15.32 -4.63 -4.93
CA MET A 134 -14.27 -4.51 -5.94
C MET A 134 -12.90 -4.23 -5.34
N ILE A 135 -12.82 -3.42 -4.27
CA ILE A 135 -11.54 -3.18 -3.58
C ILE A 135 -11.04 -4.46 -2.89
N CYS A 136 -11.91 -5.19 -2.19
CA CYS A 136 -11.50 -6.44 -1.52
C CYS A 136 -11.09 -7.51 -2.52
N GLN A 137 -11.81 -7.62 -3.65
CA GLN A 137 -11.47 -8.51 -4.74
C GLN A 137 -10.11 -8.14 -5.38
N ALA A 138 -9.87 -6.85 -5.60
CA ALA A 138 -8.58 -6.40 -6.13
C ALA A 138 -7.43 -6.67 -5.16
N VAL A 139 -7.64 -6.51 -3.86
CA VAL A 139 -6.66 -6.88 -2.82
C VAL A 139 -6.25 -8.35 -2.92
N GLU A 140 -7.22 -9.24 -3.02
CA GLU A 140 -7.00 -10.68 -3.13
C GLU A 140 -6.29 -11.04 -4.44
N GLN A 141 -6.80 -10.56 -5.58
CA GLN A 141 -6.28 -10.88 -6.90
C GLN A 141 -4.85 -10.38 -7.14
N ASN A 142 -4.47 -9.25 -6.54
CA ASN A 142 -3.14 -8.66 -6.72
C ASN A 142 -2.16 -9.05 -5.61
N HIS A 143 -2.59 -9.87 -4.64
CA HIS A 143 -1.81 -10.25 -3.46
C HIS A 143 -1.24 -9.03 -2.73
N VAL A 144 -2.10 -8.05 -2.44
CA VAL A 144 -1.73 -6.82 -1.74
C VAL A 144 -1.29 -7.12 -0.31
N ASP A 145 -0.15 -6.58 0.11
CA ASP A 145 0.38 -6.74 1.47
C ASP A 145 -0.21 -5.72 2.46
N LEU A 146 -0.65 -4.56 1.97
CA LEU A 146 -1.28 -3.51 2.77
C LEU A 146 -2.28 -2.70 1.92
N LEU A 147 -3.54 -2.66 2.36
CA LEU A 147 -4.55 -1.77 1.80
C LEU A 147 -4.59 -0.48 2.61
N VAL A 148 -4.50 0.67 1.94
CA VAL A 148 -4.64 2.00 2.53
C VAL A 148 -5.94 2.64 2.03
N VAL A 149 -6.74 3.13 2.98
CA VAL A 149 -7.99 3.85 2.69
C VAL A 149 -8.08 5.14 3.50
N GLY A 150 -8.67 6.17 2.91
CA GLY A 150 -9.02 7.38 3.65
C GLY A 150 -10.21 7.15 4.59
N SER A 151 -10.25 7.86 5.71
CA SER A 151 -11.46 7.90 6.54
C SER A 151 -12.49 8.86 5.94
N ARG A 152 -13.67 8.39 5.56
CA ARG A 152 -14.81 9.29 5.26
C ARG A 152 -15.68 9.43 6.50
N GLY A 153 -15.52 10.54 7.23
CA GLY A 153 -16.51 10.99 8.20
C GLY A 153 -17.55 11.85 7.49
N LEU A 154 -18.83 11.49 7.54
CA LEU A 154 -19.92 12.38 7.14
C LEU A 154 -19.73 13.71 7.91
N GLY A 155 -19.54 14.80 7.16
CA GLY A 155 -19.01 16.06 7.65
C GLY A 155 -19.56 16.49 9.01
N MET A 156 -18.68 16.96 9.89
CA MET A 156 -19.01 17.72 11.11
C MET A 156 -19.89 17.02 12.17
N ILE A 157 -20.22 15.74 12.04
CA ILE A 157 -20.95 15.02 13.10
C ILE A 157 -19.95 14.43 14.10
N LYS A 158 -20.17 14.75 15.38
CA LYS A 158 -19.29 14.65 16.56
C LYS A 158 -18.73 13.27 16.94
N ARG A 159 -18.74 12.24 16.08
CA ARG A 159 -18.16 10.93 16.36
C ARG A 159 -17.46 10.35 15.13
N ALA A 160 -16.29 9.74 15.37
CA ALA A 160 -15.41 9.16 14.37
C ALA A 160 -16.02 7.89 13.74
N PHE A 161 -17.06 8.05 12.93
CA PHE A 161 -17.57 6.94 12.13
C PHE A 161 -16.63 6.67 10.95
N LEU A 162 -16.28 5.41 10.77
CA LEU A 162 -15.64 4.94 9.54
C LEU A 162 -16.64 5.09 8.38
N GLY A 163 -16.12 5.42 7.20
CA GLY A 163 -16.94 5.41 5.99
C GLY A 163 -17.33 3.99 5.62
N SER A 164 -18.43 3.80 4.89
CA SER A 164 -18.95 2.49 4.51
C SER A 164 -17.93 1.60 3.78
N VAL A 165 -17.07 2.19 2.94
CA VAL A 165 -16.00 1.47 2.24
C VAL A 165 -14.88 1.07 3.21
N SER A 166 -14.38 2.01 4.01
CA SER A 166 -13.31 1.73 4.98
C SER A 166 -13.74 0.70 6.04
N ASP A 167 -14.98 0.78 6.52
CA ASP A 167 -15.55 -0.16 7.49
C ASP A 167 -15.66 -1.57 6.90
N TYR A 168 -16.17 -1.67 5.66
CA TYR A 168 -16.26 -2.93 4.95
C TYR A 168 -14.88 -3.55 4.70
N CYS A 169 -13.92 -2.76 4.23
CA CYS A 169 -12.56 -3.23 3.94
C CYS A 169 -11.88 -3.81 5.20
N VAL A 170 -12.02 -3.15 6.36
CA VAL A 170 -11.47 -3.64 7.63
C VAL A 170 -12.01 -5.03 7.99
N GLN A 171 -13.25 -5.32 7.62
CA GLN A 171 -13.91 -6.59 7.94
C GLN A 171 -13.64 -7.70 6.90
N HIS A 172 -13.35 -7.35 5.65
CA HIS A 172 -13.37 -8.32 4.53
C HIS A 172 -12.07 -8.40 3.70
N ALA A 173 -11.18 -7.41 3.77
CA ALA A 173 -9.95 -7.43 2.99
C ALA A 173 -9.02 -8.55 3.49
N GLN A 174 -8.43 -9.30 2.55
CA GLN A 174 -7.48 -10.38 2.86
C GLN A 174 -6.05 -9.87 3.12
N CYS A 175 -5.91 -8.64 3.59
CA CYS A 175 -4.64 -8.05 3.99
C CYS A 175 -4.85 -7.03 5.13
N PRO A 176 -3.78 -6.64 5.84
CA PRO A 176 -3.83 -5.51 6.76
C PRO A 176 -4.44 -4.26 6.10
N VAL A 177 -5.33 -3.59 6.82
CA VAL A 177 -5.98 -2.35 6.37
C VAL A 177 -5.52 -1.17 7.23
N LEU A 178 -4.96 -0.16 6.59
CA LEU A 178 -4.59 1.11 7.20
C LEU A 178 -5.62 2.18 6.85
N ILE A 179 -6.26 2.73 7.88
CA ILE A 179 -7.18 3.85 7.73
C ILE A 179 -6.46 5.14 8.10
N VAL A 180 -6.28 6.02 7.12
CA VAL A 180 -5.63 7.31 7.33
C VAL A 180 -6.69 8.40 7.57
N ARG A 181 -6.51 9.14 8.67
CA ARG A 181 -7.38 10.26 9.05
C ARG A 181 -6.64 11.58 8.90
N PRO A 182 -7.20 12.61 8.24
CA PRO A 182 -6.62 13.93 8.26
C PRO A 182 -6.60 14.50 9.69
N PRO A 183 -5.64 15.37 10.02
CA PRO A 183 -5.63 16.09 11.28
C PRO A 183 -6.94 16.85 11.48
N LYS A 184 -7.43 16.95 12.71
CA LYS A 184 -8.60 17.77 13.01
C LYS A 184 -8.24 19.23 12.78
N GLU A 185 -8.99 19.93 11.91
CA GLU A 185 -8.93 21.39 11.89
C GLU A 185 -9.40 21.90 13.26
N THR A 186 -8.48 22.47 14.04
CA THR A 186 -8.85 23.16 15.27
C THR A 186 -9.60 24.41 14.87
N SER A 187 -10.93 24.42 15.00
CA SER A 187 -11.70 25.65 14.92
C SER A 187 -11.19 26.57 16.01
N THR A 188 -10.38 27.56 15.65
CA THR A 188 -10.09 28.71 16.49
C THR A 188 -11.41 29.44 16.68
N SER A 189 -12.10 29.12 17.78
CA SER A 189 -13.25 29.89 18.23
C SER A 189 -12.72 31.28 18.54
N LYS A 190 -13.05 32.24 17.68
CA LYS A 190 -12.74 33.65 17.85
C LYS A 190 -13.93 34.36 18.51
#